data_AF-A0A7C9S019-F1
#
_entry.id   AF-A0A7C9S019-F1
#
_cell.length_a   1.000
_cell.length_b   1.000
_cell.length_c   1.000
_cell.angle_alpha   90.00
_cell.angle_beta   90.00
_cell.angle_gamma   90.00
#
_symmetry.space_group_name_H-M   'P 1'
#
loop_
_entity.id
_entity.type
_entity.pdbx_description
1 polymer ?
#
loop_
_entity_poly.entity_id
_entity_poly.type
_entity_poly.pdbx_seq_one_letter_code
_entity_poly.pdbx_strand_id
1 'polypeptide(L)'
;MRKVLLFLVVLLAGCGGNAQLAAPPQATPTSTSDKLAPGEFQARWWTWASQPTNTNPVSDTSGRFCMRDQPVEVWLLAGALENGPVERQCRVPAGKPLLAPVVNLASDVAGCETFMKSAQGEVLLDGSTQALTRVSATPFTYEARAGNPFGAQAGRINSVGCGLYAWITPPASGEHELVIRGSADGKEVDVKYKLIVGAD
;
A
#
# COMPACT_ATOMS: atom_id res chain seq x y z
N MET A 1 23.90 -55.33 -63.07
CA MET A 1 25.27 -55.43 -62.52
C MET A 1 25.47 -54.30 -61.53
N ARG A 2 25.36 -54.55 -60.22
CA ARG A 2 25.48 -53.53 -59.18
C ARG A 2 26.80 -53.78 -58.42
N LYS A 3 27.79 -52.92 -58.64
CA LYS A 3 29.09 -52.95 -57.93
C LYS A 3 28.94 -52.24 -56.59
N VAL A 4 29.43 -52.92 -55.56
CA VAL A 4 29.67 -52.40 -54.21
C VAL A 4 30.81 -51.39 -54.27
N LEU A 5 30.68 -50.27 -53.56
CA LEU A 5 31.83 -49.47 -53.14
C LEU A 5 31.61 -48.96 -51.71
N LEU A 6 32.50 -49.39 -50.82
CA LEU A 6 32.67 -48.86 -49.47
C LEU A 6 33.05 -47.38 -49.55
N PHE A 7 32.46 -46.56 -48.68
CA PHE A 7 33.16 -45.40 -48.13
C PHE A 7 32.89 -45.26 -46.63
N LEU A 8 34.01 -45.21 -45.91
CA LEU A 8 34.19 -45.03 -44.48
C LEU A 8 33.85 -43.58 -44.11
N VAL A 9 32.97 -43.33 -43.13
CA VAL A 9 32.85 -42.02 -42.48
C VAL A 9 32.64 -42.18 -40.98
N VAL A 10 33.76 -41.98 -40.27
CA VAL A 10 33.98 -41.32 -38.97
C VAL A 10 32.79 -41.17 -38.01
N LEU A 11 32.94 -41.81 -36.85
CA LEU A 11 32.21 -41.55 -35.60
C LEU A 11 32.51 -40.14 -35.08
N LEU A 12 31.47 -39.31 -34.96
CA LEU A 12 31.44 -38.19 -34.02
C LEU A 12 30.31 -38.46 -33.03
N ALA A 13 30.70 -38.92 -31.84
CA ALA A 13 29.83 -38.99 -30.69
C ALA A 13 29.43 -37.56 -30.26
N GLY A 14 28.29 -37.09 -30.75
CA GLY A 14 27.64 -35.90 -30.24
C GLY A 14 26.78 -36.26 -29.03
N CYS A 15 27.27 -35.96 -27.82
CA CYS A 15 26.44 -35.91 -26.63
C CYS A 15 25.41 -34.79 -26.81
N GLY A 16 24.20 -35.14 -27.27
CA GLY A 16 23.04 -34.26 -27.28
C GLY A 16 22.55 -34.04 -25.85
N GLY A 17 23.24 -33.18 -25.10
CA GLY A 17 22.75 -32.65 -23.84
C GLY A 17 21.60 -31.68 -24.12
N ASN A 18 20.36 -32.17 -24.03
CA ASN A 18 19.20 -31.31 -23.85
C ASN A 18 19.29 -30.64 -22.48
N ALA A 19 20.08 -29.58 -22.39
CA ALA A 19 20.02 -28.64 -21.28
C ALA A 19 18.73 -27.84 -21.45
N GLN A 20 17.63 -28.40 -20.96
CA GLN A 20 16.40 -27.68 -20.74
C GLN A 20 16.73 -26.59 -19.72
N LEU A 21 16.89 -25.35 -20.20
CA LEU A 21 17.04 -24.17 -19.36
C LEU A 21 15.86 -24.16 -18.39
N ALA A 22 16.12 -24.55 -17.14
CA ALA A 22 15.15 -24.44 -16.07
C ALA A 22 14.74 -22.97 -15.99
N ALA A 23 13.45 -22.70 -16.17
CA ALA A 23 12.90 -21.40 -15.85
C ALA A 23 13.27 -21.07 -14.39
N PRO A 24 13.66 -19.83 -14.07
CA PRO A 24 13.92 -19.46 -12.68
C PRO A 24 12.68 -19.81 -11.86
N PRO A 25 12.84 -20.37 -10.64
CA PRO A 25 11.71 -20.73 -9.82
C PRO A 25 10.85 -19.48 -9.62
N GLN A 26 9.61 -19.52 -10.11
CA GLN A 26 8.62 -18.52 -9.75
C GLN A 26 8.55 -18.56 -8.22
N ALA A 27 8.93 -17.46 -7.57
CA ALA A 27 8.75 -17.32 -6.15
C ALA A 27 7.25 -17.48 -5.88
N THR A 28 6.87 -18.63 -5.32
CA THR A 28 5.57 -18.79 -4.69
C THR A 28 5.44 -17.68 -3.66
N PRO A 29 4.46 -16.77 -3.76
CA PRO A 29 4.27 -15.80 -2.70
C PRO A 29 3.83 -16.59 -1.48
N THR A 30 4.72 -16.70 -0.50
CA THR A 30 4.36 -17.12 0.84
C THR A 30 3.39 -16.06 1.38
N SER A 31 2.10 -16.27 1.13
CA SER A 31 1.02 -15.62 1.84
C SER A 31 1.05 -16.13 3.27
N THR A 32 1.92 -15.53 4.08
CA THR A 32 1.55 -15.30 5.47
C THR A 32 0.42 -14.29 5.42
N SER A 33 -0.78 -14.71 5.79
CA SER A 33 -1.82 -13.79 6.24
C SER A 33 -1.16 -12.70 7.09
N ASP A 34 -1.34 -11.43 6.69
CA ASP A 34 -1.69 -10.32 7.58
C ASP A 34 -1.32 -8.93 7.02
N LYS A 35 -0.54 -8.81 5.94
CA LYS A 35 -0.27 -7.51 5.29
C LYS A 35 -0.20 -7.66 3.77
N LEU A 36 -1.05 -6.92 3.06
CA LEU A 36 -1.05 -6.85 1.59
C LEU A 36 0.31 -6.39 1.06
N ALA A 37 0.62 -6.69 -0.22
CA ALA A 37 1.85 -6.19 -0.81
C ALA A 37 1.85 -4.64 -0.88
N PRO A 38 3.02 -3.97 -0.87
CA PRO A 38 3.09 -2.50 -0.89
C PRO A 38 2.29 -1.83 -2.01
N GLY A 39 2.32 -2.37 -3.24
CA GLY A 39 1.50 -1.82 -4.33
C GLY A 39 -0.01 -1.98 -4.09
N GLU A 40 -0.43 -3.09 -3.47
CA GLU A 40 -1.85 -3.41 -3.26
C GLU A 40 -2.50 -2.54 -2.19
N PHE A 41 -1.84 -2.34 -1.04
CA PHE A 41 -2.42 -1.48 -0.02
C PHE A 41 -2.35 0.01 -0.39
N GLN A 42 -1.35 0.41 -1.17
CA GLN A 42 -1.32 1.75 -1.75
C GLN A 42 -2.47 1.94 -2.73
N ALA A 43 -2.73 0.97 -3.61
CA ALA A 43 -3.86 1.01 -4.53
C ALA A 43 -5.21 1.13 -3.79
N ARG A 44 -5.41 0.35 -2.73
CA ARG A 44 -6.62 0.41 -1.91
C ARG A 44 -6.76 1.76 -1.21
N TRP A 45 -5.70 2.23 -0.55
CA TRP A 45 -5.72 3.50 0.15
C TRP A 45 -5.96 4.67 -0.80
N TRP A 46 -5.23 4.76 -1.91
CA TRP A 46 -5.40 5.84 -2.88
C TRP A 46 -6.75 5.80 -3.61
N THR A 47 -7.32 4.62 -3.84
CA THR A 47 -8.69 4.49 -4.38
C THR A 47 -9.75 5.01 -3.40
N TRP A 48 -9.61 4.66 -2.12
CA TRP A 48 -10.49 5.12 -1.05
C TRP A 48 -10.31 6.62 -0.75
N ALA A 49 -9.07 7.11 -0.81
CA ALA A 49 -8.74 8.50 -0.59
C ALA A 49 -9.18 9.39 -1.76
N SER A 50 -9.24 8.87 -2.99
CA SER A 50 -9.56 9.64 -4.19
C SER A 50 -11.07 9.72 -4.50
N GLN A 51 -11.91 9.74 -3.47
CA GLN A 51 -13.35 9.95 -3.57
C GLN A 51 -13.70 11.46 -3.63
N PRO A 52 -14.93 11.86 -4.01
CA PRO A 52 -15.31 13.27 -4.08
C PRO A 52 -15.17 14.01 -2.74
N THR A 53 -14.59 15.22 -2.77
CA THR A 53 -14.19 16.02 -1.59
C THR A 53 -15.30 16.23 -0.57
N ASN A 54 -16.54 16.47 -1.01
CA ASN A 54 -17.69 16.79 -0.13
C ASN A 54 -18.03 15.69 0.89
N THR A 55 -17.60 14.45 0.63
CA THR A 55 -17.84 13.27 1.45
C THR A 55 -16.54 12.53 1.77
N ASN A 56 -15.40 13.11 1.41
CA ASN A 56 -14.11 12.44 1.41
C ASN A 56 -13.60 12.16 2.84
N PRO A 57 -13.27 10.90 3.19
CA PRO A 57 -12.78 10.57 4.53
C PRO A 57 -11.45 11.25 4.92
N VAL A 58 -10.63 11.63 3.94
CA VAL A 58 -9.35 12.33 4.17
C VAL A 58 -9.58 13.82 4.40
N SER A 59 -10.44 14.45 3.61
CA SER A 59 -10.82 15.88 3.79
C SER A 59 -11.70 16.11 5.01
N ASP A 60 -12.39 15.08 5.51
CA ASP A 60 -13.19 15.16 6.71
C ASP A 60 -12.31 15.15 7.97
N THR A 61 -12.24 16.30 8.62
CA THR A 61 -11.50 16.47 9.87
C THR A 61 -12.23 15.92 11.08
N SER A 62 -13.51 15.58 10.99
CA SER A 62 -14.30 15.06 12.12
C SER A 62 -14.32 13.53 12.21
N GLY A 63 -14.13 12.82 11.10
CA GLY A 63 -14.25 11.36 11.00
C GLY A 63 -15.65 10.83 10.72
N ARG A 64 -16.66 11.70 10.51
CA ARG A 64 -18.04 11.32 10.13
C ARG A 64 -18.10 10.40 8.90
N PHE A 65 -17.15 10.52 7.98
CA PHE A 65 -17.11 9.73 6.75
C PHE A 65 -16.14 8.55 6.81
N CYS A 66 -15.54 8.25 7.95
CA CYS A 66 -14.51 7.22 8.05
C CYS A 66 -14.99 5.80 7.69
N MET A 67 -16.29 5.51 7.80
CA MET A 67 -16.87 4.21 7.46
C MET A 67 -17.15 4.03 5.96
N ARG A 68 -17.09 5.13 5.20
CA ARG A 68 -17.53 5.14 3.82
C ARG A 68 -16.55 4.38 2.93
N ASP A 69 -17.10 3.48 2.12
CA ASP A 69 -16.40 2.76 1.04
C ASP A 69 -15.11 2.05 1.50
N GLN A 70 -15.08 1.57 2.74
CA GLN A 70 -13.96 0.81 3.29
C GLN A 70 -13.84 -0.57 2.61
N PRO A 71 -12.62 -1.03 2.27
CA PRO A 71 -12.43 -2.37 1.74
C PRO A 71 -12.69 -3.44 2.82
N VAL A 72 -12.99 -4.67 2.40
CA VAL A 72 -13.38 -5.74 3.32
C VAL A 72 -12.21 -6.20 4.19
N GLU A 73 -10.99 -6.17 3.67
CA GLU A 73 -9.84 -6.85 4.29
C GLU A 73 -9.10 -5.98 5.31
N VAL A 74 -9.26 -4.66 5.24
CA VAL A 74 -8.53 -3.70 6.08
C VAL A 74 -9.34 -2.44 6.29
N TRP A 75 -9.27 -1.86 7.49
CA TRP A 75 -9.83 -0.55 7.75
C TRP A 75 -8.78 0.54 7.49
N LEU A 76 -9.05 1.38 6.51
CA LEU A 76 -8.15 2.46 6.10
C LEU A 76 -8.38 3.69 6.98
N LEU A 77 -7.30 4.28 7.45
CA LEU A 77 -7.32 5.54 8.17
C LEU A 77 -6.73 6.65 7.31
N ALA A 78 -7.23 7.86 7.52
CA ALA A 78 -6.71 9.06 6.87
C ALA A 78 -5.61 9.71 7.70
N GLY A 79 -4.58 10.22 7.01
CA GLY A 79 -3.68 11.25 7.54
C GLY A 79 -4.34 12.64 7.52
N ALA A 80 -3.61 13.67 7.11
CA ALA A 80 -4.14 15.03 6.96
C ALA A 80 -3.74 15.65 5.62
N LEU A 81 -4.66 16.36 4.96
CA LEU A 81 -4.38 17.10 3.73
C LEU A 81 -3.63 18.40 4.01
N GLU A 82 -4.07 19.14 5.02
CA GLU A 82 -3.42 20.37 5.50
C GLU A 82 -2.41 20.05 6.61
N ASN A 83 -1.51 20.97 6.88
CA ASN A 83 -0.58 20.84 8.00
C ASN A 83 -1.28 21.24 9.30
N GLY A 84 -0.94 20.59 10.41
CA GLY A 84 -1.50 20.86 11.73
C GLY A 84 -2.36 19.72 12.26
N PRO A 85 -2.85 19.87 13.51
CA PRO A 85 -3.54 18.81 14.22
C PRO A 85 -4.96 18.58 13.66
N VAL A 86 -5.32 17.31 13.51
CA VAL A 86 -6.68 16.89 13.16
C VAL A 86 -7.17 15.85 14.17
N GLU A 87 -8.34 16.07 14.75
CA GLU A 87 -8.96 15.14 15.70
C GLU A 87 -10.22 14.52 15.10
N ARG A 88 -10.21 13.18 14.95
CA ARG A 88 -11.31 12.42 14.35
C ARG A 88 -11.91 11.45 15.34
N GLN A 89 -13.21 11.21 15.23
CA GLN A 89 -13.87 10.08 15.85
C GLN A 89 -14.33 9.11 14.76
N CYS A 90 -14.02 7.83 14.91
CA CYS A 90 -14.38 6.81 13.94
C CYS A 90 -14.89 5.53 14.59
N ARG A 91 -16.00 4.99 14.07
CA ARG A 91 -16.48 3.65 14.41
C ARG A 91 -15.83 2.63 13.49
N VAL A 92 -15.28 1.56 14.06
CA VAL A 92 -14.57 0.51 13.35
C VAL A 92 -15.17 -0.85 13.73
N PRO A 93 -15.44 -1.74 12.78
CA PRO A 93 -15.87 -3.10 13.10
C PRO A 93 -14.78 -3.86 13.88
N ALA A 94 -15.20 -4.71 14.81
CA ALA A 94 -14.26 -5.59 15.53
C ALA A 94 -13.54 -6.53 14.55
N GLY A 95 -12.31 -6.94 14.90
CA GLY A 95 -11.54 -7.92 14.12
C GLY A 95 -10.97 -7.38 12.79
N LYS A 96 -11.10 -6.08 12.49
CA LYS A 96 -10.49 -5.46 11.30
C LYS A 96 -9.08 -4.96 11.62
N PRO A 97 -8.05 -5.36 10.85
CA PRO A 97 -6.75 -4.71 10.94
C PRO A 97 -6.86 -3.27 10.42
N LEU A 98 -6.03 -2.37 10.94
CA LEU A 98 -6.00 -0.97 10.52
C LEU A 98 -4.77 -0.70 9.65
N LEU A 99 -4.93 0.18 8.66
CA LEU A 99 -3.82 0.75 7.88
C LEU A 99 -3.84 2.27 8.00
N ALA A 100 -2.77 2.83 8.56
CA ALA A 100 -2.57 4.26 8.70
C ALA A 100 -1.36 4.74 7.87
N PRO A 101 -1.52 5.71 6.96
CA PRO A 101 -0.38 6.41 6.40
C PRO A 101 0.15 7.41 7.43
N VAL A 102 1.45 7.35 7.70
CA VAL A 102 2.16 8.37 8.48
C VAL A 102 2.44 9.58 7.59
N VAL A 103 3.05 9.29 6.45
CA VAL A 103 3.25 10.19 5.31
C VAL A 103 3.26 9.33 4.06
N ASN A 104 2.63 9.79 2.98
CA ASN A 104 2.62 9.07 1.72
C ASN A 104 2.45 9.99 0.52
N LEU A 105 2.86 9.48 -0.63
CA LEU A 105 2.83 10.19 -1.90
C LEU A 105 2.47 9.23 -3.04
N ALA A 106 1.66 9.72 -3.98
CA ALA A 106 1.49 9.17 -5.32
C ALA A 106 2.09 10.15 -6.32
N SER A 107 3.13 9.74 -7.04
CA SER A 107 3.90 10.56 -7.96
C SER A 107 4.63 9.67 -8.99
N ASP A 108 5.82 10.07 -9.43
CA ASP A 108 6.79 9.27 -10.17
C ASP A 108 7.93 8.75 -9.26
N VAL A 109 8.90 8.05 -9.86
CA VAL A 109 10.04 7.48 -9.13
C VAL A 109 10.88 8.56 -8.44
N ALA A 110 11.22 9.64 -9.14
CA ALA A 110 12.09 10.71 -8.63
C ALA A 110 11.43 11.51 -7.50
N GLY A 111 10.12 11.78 -7.63
CA GLY A 111 9.31 12.40 -6.59
C GLY A 111 9.28 11.52 -5.34
N CYS A 112 9.09 10.21 -5.50
CA CYS A 112 9.12 9.30 -4.36
C CYS A 112 10.48 9.18 -3.70
N GLU A 113 11.56 9.13 -4.46
CA GLU A 113 12.93 9.14 -3.92
C GLU A 113 13.21 10.43 -3.14
N THR A 114 12.76 11.58 -3.64
CA THR A 114 12.92 12.87 -2.97
C THR A 114 12.12 12.94 -1.68
N PHE A 115 10.83 12.59 -1.74
CA PHE A 115 9.92 12.57 -0.59
C PHE A 115 10.46 11.69 0.54
N MET A 116 10.93 10.49 0.20
CA MET A 116 11.38 9.52 1.19
C MET A 116 12.70 9.91 1.88
N LYS A 117 13.51 10.83 1.34
CA LYS A 117 14.76 11.29 2.00
C LYS A 117 14.51 11.92 3.37
N SER A 118 13.37 12.61 3.53
CA SER A 118 12.99 13.29 4.77
C SER A 118 11.83 12.62 5.50
N ALA A 119 11.27 11.52 4.95
CA ALA A 119 10.14 10.82 5.54
C ALA A 119 10.48 10.18 6.88
N GLN A 120 9.80 10.64 7.93
CA GLN A 120 9.90 10.17 9.30
C GLN A 120 8.54 10.26 10.02
N GLY A 121 8.40 9.56 11.14
CA GLY A 121 7.20 9.66 11.98
C GLY A 121 6.97 8.44 12.86
N GLU A 122 5.80 8.39 13.48
CA GLU A 122 5.36 7.37 14.41
C GLU A 122 3.85 7.15 14.34
N VAL A 123 3.41 5.97 14.78
CA VAL A 123 2.01 5.69 15.09
C VAL A 123 1.94 5.07 16.47
N LEU A 124 1.06 5.59 17.31
CA LEU A 124 0.81 5.08 18.66
C LEU A 124 -0.64 4.61 18.76
N LEU A 125 -0.87 3.35 19.18
CA LEU A 125 -2.19 2.86 19.58
C LEU A 125 -2.19 2.72 21.11
N ASP A 126 -3.03 3.48 21.79
CA ASP A 126 -3.08 3.56 23.26
C ASP A 126 -1.69 3.80 23.88
N GLY A 127 -0.91 4.69 23.24
CA GLY A 127 0.47 5.00 23.63
C GLY A 127 1.53 3.97 23.22
N SER A 128 1.14 2.81 22.68
CA SER A 128 2.08 1.79 22.21
C SER A 128 2.53 2.04 20.78
N THR A 129 3.84 2.15 20.55
CA THR A 129 4.42 2.36 19.22
C THR A 129 4.15 1.18 18.28
N GLN A 130 3.65 1.51 17.10
CA GLN A 130 3.38 0.56 16.02
C GLN A 130 4.55 0.52 15.03
N ALA A 131 4.86 -0.67 14.52
CA ALA A 131 5.90 -0.85 13.52
C ALA A 131 5.51 -0.19 12.19
N LEU A 132 6.43 0.60 11.63
CA LEU A 132 6.23 1.24 10.34
C LEU A 132 6.84 0.42 9.20
N THR A 133 6.05 0.20 8.16
CA THR A 133 6.50 -0.29 6.86
C THR A 133 6.94 0.89 6.03
N ARG A 134 8.22 0.90 5.66
CA ARG A 134 8.79 1.86 4.71
C ARG A 134 8.61 1.34 3.28
N VAL A 135 7.92 2.13 2.46
CA VAL A 135 7.66 1.81 1.06
C VAL A 135 8.45 2.79 0.18
N SER A 136 9.41 2.25 -0.57
CA SER A 136 10.09 2.99 -1.63
C SER A 136 9.22 3.09 -2.89
N ALA A 137 9.71 3.77 -3.92
CA ALA A 137 9.05 3.91 -5.22
C ALA A 137 8.51 2.56 -5.75
N THR A 138 7.20 2.36 -5.62
CA THR A 138 6.51 1.11 -5.95
C THR A 138 5.38 1.41 -6.93
N PRO A 139 5.37 0.79 -8.12
CA PRO A 139 4.26 0.95 -9.07
C PRO A 139 2.94 0.43 -8.51
N PHE A 140 1.86 1.15 -8.75
CA PHE A 140 0.50 0.71 -8.44
C PHE A 140 -0.52 1.41 -9.34
N THR A 141 -1.75 0.91 -9.33
CA THR A 141 -2.87 1.52 -10.05
C THR A 141 -4.03 1.74 -9.09
N TYR A 142 -4.64 2.92 -9.13
CA TYR A 142 -5.81 3.26 -8.29
C TYR A 142 -6.93 3.90 -9.12
N GLU A 143 -8.14 3.94 -8.56
CA GLU A 143 -9.28 4.60 -9.19
C GLU A 143 -9.54 5.96 -8.53
N ALA A 144 -9.50 7.03 -9.33
CA ALA A 144 -9.84 8.37 -8.89
C ALA A 144 -11.26 8.74 -9.31
N ARG A 145 -12.01 9.39 -8.41
CA ARG A 145 -13.33 9.96 -8.72
C ARG A 145 -13.22 11.45 -9.01
N ALA A 146 -14.17 11.97 -9.78
CA ALA A 146 -14.23 13.40 -10.10
C ALA A 146 -14.38 14.25 -8.82
N GLY A 147 -13.66 15.37 -8.77
CA GLY A 147 -13.68 16.28 -7.61
C GLY A 147 -13.00 15.72 -6.37
N ASN A 148 -12.03 14.82 -6.51
CA ASN A 148 -11.18 14.36 -5.41
C ASN A 148 -10.27 15.50 -4.90
N PRO A 149 -9.82 15.46 -3.63
CA PRO A 149 -9.04 16.56 -3.04
C PRO A 149 -7.61 16.66 -3.55
N PHE A 150 -7.13 15.70 -4.35
CA PHE A 150 -5.76 15.66 -4.85
C PHE A 150 -5.59 16.26 -6.26
N GLY A 151 -6.68 16.73 -6.87
CA GLY A 151 -6.66 17.30 -8.22
C GLY A 151 -6.42 16.27 -9.34
N ALA A 152 -6.41 14.97 -9.03
CA ALA A 152 -6.25 13.92 -10.02
C ALA A 152 -7.46 13.84 -10.96
N GLN A 153 -7.23 13.58 -12.25
CA GLN A 153 -8.32 13.32 -13.19
C GLN A 153 -9.07 12.04 -12.81
N ALA A 154 -10.39 12.04 -12.98
CA ALA A 154 -11.20 10.85 -12.72
C ALA A 154 -10.85 9.71 -13.69
N GLY A 155 -10.87 8.48 -13.17
CA GLY A 155 -10.58 7.25 -13.91
C GLY A 155 -9.46 6.43 -13.28
N ARG A 156 -8.98 5.46 -14.05
CA ARG A 156 -7.92 4.54 -13.65
C ARG A 156 -6.56 5.19 -13.84
N ILE A 157 -5.80 5.36 -12.76
CA ILE A 157 -4.51 6.06 -12.74
C ILE A 157 -3.38 5.09 -12.43
N ASN A 158 -2.40 5.00 -13.33
CA ASN A 158 -1.12 4.35 -13.08
C ASN A 158 -0.18 5.34 -12.39
N SER A 159 0.40 4.94 -11.27
CA SER A 159 1.25 5.81 -10.45
C SER A 159 2.43 5.05 -9.87
N VAL A 160 3.41 5.79 -9.35
CA VAL A 160 4.39 5.28 -8.40
C VAL A 160 4.03 5.81 -7.02
N GLY A 161 4.09 4.94 -6.01
CA GLY A 161 3.74 5.27 -4.63
C GLY A 161 4.89 5.00 -3.67
N CYS A 162 4.92 5.77 -2.60
CA CYS A 162 5.87 5.61 -1.50
C CYS A 162 5.28 6.17 -0.21
N GLY A 163 5.92 5.87 0.91
CA GLY A 163 5.53 6.42 2.21
C GLY A 163 5.96 5.56 3.39
N LEU A 164 5.54 6.00 4.57
CA LEU A 164 5.59 5.27 5.82
C LEU A 164 4.16 4.88 6.20
N TYR A 165 3.93 3.59 6.47
CA TYR A 165 2.61 3.06 6.78
C TYR A 165 2.67 2.21 8.04
N ALA A 166 1.68 2.34 8.93
CA ALA A 166 1.49 1.42 10.04
C ALA A 166 0.39 0.42 9.71
N TRP A 167 0.73 -0.86 9.79
CA TRP A 167 -0.22 -1.97 9.79
C TRP A 167 -0.43 -2.43 11.22
N ILE A 168 -1.63 -2.20 11.73
CA ILE A 168 -1.99 -2.38 13.12
C ILE A 168 -2.89 -3.61 13.20
N THR A 169 -2.52 -4.56 14.05
CA THR A 169 -3.35 -5.72 14.34
C THR A 169 -4.73 -5.26 14.82
N PRO A 170 -5.81 -6.01 14.57
CA PRO A 170 -7.15 -5.61 15.01
C PRO A 170 -7.17 -5.23 16.49
N PRO A 171 -7.55 -3.98 16.84
CA PRO A 171 -7.71 -3.61 18.24
C PRO A 171 -8.82 -4.44 18.88
N ALA A 172 -8.76 -4.55 20.21
CA ALA A 172 -9.86 -5.12 20.97
C ALA A 172 -11.14 -4.29 20.78
N SER A 173 -12.30 -4.85 21.15
CA SER A 173 -13.53 -4.03 21.21
C SER A 173 -13.44 -3.04 22.36
N GLY A 174 -13.89 -1.81 22.13
CA GLY A 174 -13.78 -0.72 23.10
C GLY A 174 -13.38 0.62 22.46
N GLU A 175 -13.11 1.61 23.31
CA GLU A 175 -12.55 2.89 22.89
C GLU A 175 -11.03 2.83 22.88
N HIS A 176 -10.42 3.33 21.81
CA HIS A 176 -8.97 3.39 21.63
C HIS A 176 -8.55 4.78 21.15
N GLU A 177 -7.38 5.23 21.60
CA GLU A 177 -6.72 6.41 21.01
C GLU A 177 -5.67 5.95 20.01
N LEU A 178 -5.70 6.50 18.80
CA LEU A 178 -4.65 6.33 17.83
C LEU A 178 -4.05 7.69 17.47
N VAL A 179 -2.74 7.83 17.59
CA VAL A 179 -1.99 9.02 17.18
C VAL A 179 -1.12 8.68 15.98
N ILE A 180 -1.16 9.53 14.95
CA ILE A 180 -0.35 9.45 13.74
C ILE A 180 0.41 10.76 13.62
N ARG A 181 1.74 10.69 13.65
CA ARG A 181 2.61 11.87 13.46
C ARG A 181 3.65 11.59 12.41
N GLY A 182 3.85 12.50 11.46
CA GLY A 182 4.84 12.33 10.43
C GLY A 182 5.23 13.62 9.73
N SER A 183 6.38 13.58 9.09
CA SER A 183 6.83 14.64 8.20
C SER A 183 7.61 14.11 7.00
N ALA A 184 7.49 14.79 5.87
CA ALA A 184 8.22 14.51 4.64
C ALA A 184 8.10 15.72 3.70
N ASP A 185 9.21 16.23 3.18
CA ASP A 185 9.24 17.28 2.14
C ASP A 185 8.39 18.52 2.47
N GLY A 186 8.47 19.00 3.72
CA GLY A 186 7.69 20.16 4.20
C GLY A 186 6.22 19.86 4.54
N LYS A 187 5.73 18.65 4.25
CA LYS A 187 4.44 18.15 4.75
C LYS A 187 4.59 17.75 6.21
N GLU A 188 3.61 18.14 7.02
CA GLU A 188 3.45 17.67 8.40
C GLU A 188 2.08 17.01 8.57
N VAL A 189 2.05 15.92 9.31
CA VAL A 189 0.85 15.16 9.67
C VAL A 189 0.84 15.05 11.20
N ASP A 190 -0.24 15.51 11.82
CA ASP A 190 -0.53 15.27 13.24
C ASP A 190 -2.02 14.95 13.35
N VAL A 191 -2.34 13.68 13.60
CA VAL A 191 -3.71 13.21 13.63
C VAL A 191 -3.95 12.38 14.88
N LYS A 192 -5.01 12.71 15.61
CA LYS A 192 -5.53 11.90 16.70
C LYS A 192 -6.88 11.32 16.29
N TYR A 193 -7.04 10.01 16.45
CA TYR A 193 -8.31 9.33 16.34
C TYR A 193 -8.77 8.86 17.71
N LYS A 194 -10.05 9.11 18.01
CA LYS A 194 -10.84 8.28 18.91
C LYS A 194 -11.52 7.18 18.11
N LEU A 195 -11.02 5.95 18.23
CA LEU A 195 -11.60 4.78 17.59
C LEU A 195 -12.61 4.12 18.55
N ILE A 196 -13.80 3.82 18.06
CA ILE A 196 -14.80 3.03 18.78
C ILE A 196 -14.92 1.70 18.03
N VAL A 197 -14.34 0.65 18.60
CA VAL A 197 -14.21 -0.66 17.95
C VAL A 197 -15.30 -1.60 18.46
N GLY A 198 -16.05 -2.21 17.54
CA GLY A 198 -17.06 -3.21 17.87
C GLY A 198 -18.32 -2.67 18.56
N ALA A 199 -18.57 -1.35 18.48
CA ALA A 199 -19.83 -0.77 18.91
C ALA A 199 -20.83 -0.80 17.75
N ASP A 200 -21.62 -1.87 17.68
CA ASP A 200 -22.79 -1.99 16.82
C ASP A 200 -23.95 -1.09 17.30
#